data_AF-A0ABD5QYS8-F1
#
_entry.id   AF-A0ABD5QYS8-F1
#
_cell.length_a   1.000
_cell.length_b   1.000
_cell.length_c   1.000
_cell.angle_alpha   90.00
_cell.angle_beta   90.00
_cell.angle_gamma   90.00
#
_symmetry.space_group_name_H-M   'P 1'
#
loop_
_entity.id
_entity.type
_entity.pdbx_description
1 polymer ?
#
loop_
_entity_poly.entity_id
_entity_poly.type
_entity_poly.pdbx_seq_one_letter_code
_entity_poly.pdbx_strand_id
1 'polypeptide(L)' 'MNTETEVRTVEIPEHLHERVERRTAGTTFESVDEYVRFVLEEVVAADADDGSYDDVDDEDVQARLRSLGYLDA' A
#
# COMPACT_ATOMS: atom_id res chain seq x y z
N MET A 1 -16.67 -13.22 16.25
CA MET A 1 -15.46 -12.39 16.49
C MET A 1 -15.84 -10.98 16.10
N ASN A 2 -16.04 -10.08 17.06
CA ASN A 2 -16.16 -8.65 16.76
C ASN A 2 -14.73 -8.14 16.68
N THR A 3 -14.23 -7.91 15.48
CA THR A 3 -12.99 -7.15 15.30
C THR A 3 -13.37 -5.69 15.52
N GLU A 4 -13.35 -5.26 16.78
CA GLU A 4 -13.44 -3.83 17.11
C GLU A 4 -12.17 -3.18 16.56
N THR A 5 -12.27 -2.57 15.37
CA THR A 5 -11.17 -1.81 14.78
C THR A 5 -10.87 -0.64 15.69
N GLU A 6 -9.71 -0.68 16.36
CA GLU A 6 -9.25 0.43 17.17
C GLU A 6 -8.95 1.63 16.28
N VAL A 7 -9.81 2.64 16.32
CA VAL A 7 -9.58 3.91 15.64
C VAL A 7 -8.75 4.86 16.52
N ARG A 8 -7.95 5.70 15.87
CA ARG A 8 -7.20 6.81 16.49
C ARG A 8 -7.49 8.08 15.71
N THR A 9 -7.62 9.21 16.39
CA THR A 9 -7.84 10.51 15.75
C THR A 9 -6.49 11.14 15.41
N VAL A 10 -6.37 11.66 14.18
CA VAL A 10 -5.17 12.37 13.71
C VAL A 10 -5.59 13.78 13.32
N GLU A 11 -4.89 14.79 13.83
CA GLU A 11 -5.13 16.18 13.47
C GLU A 11 -4.33 16.52 12.22
N ILE A 12 -5.03 16.96 11.17
CA ILE A 12 -4.42 17.45 9.94
C ILE A 12 -4.76 18.93 9.75
N PRO A 13 -3.85 19.73 9.16
CA PRO A 13 -4.16 21.10 8.78
C PRO A 13 -5.40 21.20 7.89
N GLU A 14 -6.20 22.25 8.12
CA GLU A 14 -7.47 22.49 7.40
C GLU A 14 -7.28 22.55 5.87
N HIS A 15 -6.17 23.12 5.40
CA HIS A 15 -5.84 23.18 3.98
C HIS A 15 -5.62 21.79 3.34
N LEU A 16 -5.16 20.79 4.11
CA LEU A 16 -5.04 19.42 3.62
C LEU A 16 -6.42 18.75 3.59
N HIS A 17 -7.24 18.97 4.62
CA HIS A 17 -8.60 18.47 4.67
C HIS A 17 -9.43 18.96 3.46
N GLU A 18 -9.40 20.26 3.15
CA GLU A 18 -10.10 20.82 1.98
C GLU A 18 -9.59 20.27 0.63
N ARG A 19 -8.30 19.96 0.54
CA ARG A 19 -7.72 19.33 -0.66
C ARG A 19 -8.21 17.89 -0.81
N VAL A 20 -8.29 17.17 0.31
CA VAL A 20 -8.81 15.81 0.34
C VAL A 20 -10.29 15.82 -0.01
N GLU A 21 -11.10 16.63 0.63
CA GLU A 21 -12.55 16.72 0.38
C GLU A 21 -12.88 17.00 -1.10
N ARG A 22 -12.17 17.95 -1.72
CA ARG A 22 -12.30 18.23 -3.17
C ARG A 22 -11.92 17.04 -4.04
N ARG A 23 -10.96 16.23 -3.61
CA ARG A 23 -10.53 15.04 -4.32
C ARG A 23 -11.53 13.90 -4.14
N THR A 24 -12.10 13.76 -2.93
CA THR A 24 -13.10 12.73 -2.60
C THR A 24 -14.41 12.94 -3.37
N ALA A 25 -14.82 14.20 -3.60
CA ALA A 25 -16.07 14.56 -4.29
C ALA A 25 -16.22 14.00 -5.72
N GLY A 26 -15.13 13.51 -6.35
CA GLY A 26 -15.15 12.88 -7.68
C GLY A 26 -14.89 11.37 -7.67
N THR A 27 -14.90 10.74 -6.50
CA THR A 27 -14.50 9.33 -6.32
C THR A 27 -15.62 8.49 -5.73
N THR A 28 -15.39 7.18 -5.64
CA THR A 28 -16.34 6.21 -5.04
C THR A 28 -16.36 6.25 -3.51
N PHE A 29 -15.45 7.00 -2.87
CA PHE A 29 -15.37 7.08 -1.42
C PHE A 29 -16.54 7.87 -0.83
N GLU A 30 -17.17 7.33 0.21
CA GLU A 30 -18.34 7.90 0.88
C GLU A 30 -17.95 8.94 1.95
N SER A 31 -16.69 8.94 2.38
CA SER A 31 -16.16 9.87 3.40
C SER A 31 -14.69 10.21 3.20
N VAL A 32 -14.26 11.32 3.79
CA VAL A 32 -12.86 11.72 3.87
C VAL A 32 -12.04 10.67 4.63
N ASP A 33 -12.58 10.12 5.72
CA ASP A 33 -11.97 9.06 6.51
C ASP A 33 -11.66 7.81 5.68
N GLU A 34 -12.58 7.41 4.80
CA GLU A 34 -12.40 6.25 3.93
C GLU A 34 -11.26 6.47 2.93
N TYR A 35 -11.21 7.65 2.31
CA TYR A 35 -10.13 8.01 1.40
C TYR A 35 -8.77 8.07 2.11
N VAL A 36 -8.71 8.69 3.29
CA VAL A 36 -7.48 8.79 4.07
C VAL A 36 -6.99 7.41 4.50
N ARG A 37 -7.89 6.53 4.94
CA ARG A 37 -7.56 5.14 5.26
C ARG A 37 -6.95 4.42 4.07
N PHE A 38 -7.61 4.47 2.91
CA PHE A 38 -7.10 3.81 1.69
C PHE A 38 -5.70 4.31 1.31
N VAL A 39 -5.48 5.62 1.34
CA VAL A 39 -4.17 6.19 1.02
C VAL A 39 -3.09 5.76 2.03
N LEU A 40 -3.41 5.72 3.32
CA LEU A 40 -2.48 5.25 4.34
C LEU A 40 -2.13 3.76 4.17
N GLU A 41 -3.13 2.92 3.88
CA GLU A 41 -2.92 1.49 3.62
C GLU A 41 -2.01 1.28 2.41
N GLU A 42 -2.25 1.98 1.30
CA GLU A 42 -1.42 1.90 0.09
C GLU A 42 0.00 2.39 0.32
N VAL A 43 0.19 3.48 1.06
CA VAL A 43 1.54 4.00 1.36
C VAL A 43 2.30 3.02 2.25
N VAL A 44 1.67 2.51 3.32
CA VAL A 44 2.30 1.52 4.20
C VAL A 44 2.62 0.23 3.45
N ALA A 45 1.72 -0.22 2.56
CA ALA A 45 1.95 -1.40 1.74
C ALA A 45 3.11 -1.19 0.74
N ALA A 46 3.19 -0.01 0.11
CA ALA A 46 4.29 0.32 -0.79
C ALA A 46 5.65 0.35 -0.06
N ASP A 47 5.72 0.95 1.13
CA ASP A 47 6.92 0.93 1.97
C ASP A 47 7.28 -0.49 2.44
N ALA A 48 6.29 -1.35 2.68
CA ALA A 48 6.52 -2.76 3.04
C ALA A 48 7.03 -3.59 1.86
N ASP A 49 6.57 -3.31 0.63
CA ASP A 49 7.01 -3.99 -0.58
C ASP A 49 8.44 -3.58 -0.96
N ASP A 50 8.79 -2.29 -0.83
CA ASP A 50 10.16 -1.77 -1.04
C ASP A 50 11.17 -2.39 -0.05
N GLY A 51 10.73 -2.80 1.15
CA GLY A 51 11.54 -3.51 2.13
C GLY A 51 11.47 -5.05 2.08
N SER A 52 10.59 -5.62 1.26
CA SER A 52 10.41 -7.09 1.11
C SER A 52 10.92 -7.63 -0.22
N TYR A 53 11.34 -6.76 -1.15
CA TYR A 53 12.04 -7.15 -2.37
C TYR A 53 13.53 -7.48 -2.15
N ASP A 54 14.07 -7.31 -0.93
CA ASP A 54 15.43 -7.74 -0.57
C ASP A 54 15.52 -9.24 -0.20
N ASP A 55 14.40 -9.95 -0.05
CA ASP A 55 14.36 -11.37 0.38
C ASP A 55 13.89 -12.34 -0.72
N VAL A 56 13.70 -11.88 -1.97
CA VAL A 56 13.66 -12.81 -3.10
C VAL A 56 15.10 -13.02 -3.53
N ASP A 57 15.80 -13.90 -2.80
CA ASP A 57 17.13 -14.40 -3.15
C ASP A 57 17.19 -14.62 -4.67
N ASP A 58 17.94 -13.76 -5.38
CA ASP A 58 18.18 -13.86 -6.82
C ASP A 58 18.60 -15.29 -7.23
N GLU A 59 19.17 -16.05 -6.30
CA GLU A 59 19.54 -17.45 -6.45
C GLU A 59 18.36 -18.39 -6.75
N ASP A 60 17.19 -18.19 -6.12
CA ASP A 60 16.00 -19.02 -6.34
C ASP A 60 15.35 -18.72 -7.70
N VAL A 61 15.32 -17.45 -8.08
CA VAL A 61 14.86 -17.02 -9.41
C VAL A 61 15.81 -17.55 -10.49
N GLN A 62 17.12 -17.45 -10.28
CA GLN A 62 18.11 -18.01 -11.20
C GLN A 62 18.05 -19.55 -11.28
N ALA A 63 17.85 -20.26 -10.17
CA ALA A 63 17.70 -21.71 -10.16
C ALA A 63 16.47 -22.15 -10.97
N ARG A 64 15.36 -21.42 -10.84
CA ARG A 64 14.15 -21.66 -11.62
C ARG A 64 14.34 -21.34 -13.11
N LEU A 65 15.02 -20.24 -13.44
CA LEU A 65 15.32 -19.87 -14.83
C LEU A 65 16.28 -20.85 -15.51
N ARG A 66 17.29 -21.37 -14.79
CA ARG A 66 18.18 -22.45 -15.26
C ARG A 66 17.40 -23.75 -15.49
N SER A 67 16.51 -24.13 -14.58
CA SER A 67 15.65 -25.32 -14.72
C SER A 67 14.71 -25.23 -15.93
N LEU A 68 14.24 -24.03 -16.25
CA LEU A 68 13.39 -23.77 -17.41
C LEU A 68 14.17 -23.53 -18.72
N GLY A 69 15.50 -23.57 -18.69
CA GLY A 69 16.36 -23.42 -19.87
C GLY A 69 16.45 -21.99 -20.42
N TYR A 70 16.09 -20.98 -19.63
CA TYR A 70 16.23 -19.57 -20.03
C TYR A 70 17.62 -19.00 -19.74
N LEU A 71 18.42 -19.70 -18.95
CA LEU A 71 19.81 -19.39 -18.67
C LEU A 71 20.66 -20.60 -19.08
N ASP A 72 21.02 -20.66 -20.37
CA ASP A 72 22.14 -21.50 -20.82
C ASP A 72 23.45 -20.84 -20.34
N ALA A 73 24.41 -21.68 -19.91
CA ALA A 73 25.56 -21.38 -19.07
C ALA A 73 26.45 -20.19 -19.48
#